data_AF-A0A937WMJ9-F1
#
_entry.id   AF-A0A937WMJ9-F1
#
_cell.length_a   1.000
_cell.length_b   1.000
_cell.length_c   1.000
_cell.angle_alpha   90.00
_cell.angle_beta   90.00
_cell.angle_gamma   90.00
#
_symmetry.space_group_name_H-M   'P 1'
#
loop_
_entity.id
_entity.type
_entity.pdbx_description
1 polymer ?
#
loop_
_entity_poly.entity_id
_entity_poly.type
_entity_poly.pdbx_seq_one_letter_code
_entity_poly.pdbx_strand_id
1 'polypeptide(L)'
;MKAAKKFVDNLSQENLSQEDLSMLLNISQTLNSTLDFEEILHQALERFVEVVHAEASSIWLIDELFQELYVASATGEKSEDIKKVRMEMGKGIVGQVISKKRPVIVPDARKVSEHARDVAQEVSFEARTVLCVPMFYKD
;
A
#
# COMPACT_ATOMS: atom_id res chain seq x y z
N MET A 1 6.28 -1.29 27.55
CA MET A 1 5.39 -0.40 28.32
C MET A 1 6.08 0.53 29.32
N LYS A 2 7.10 0.12 30.10
CA LYS A 2 7.77 1.02 31.07
C LYS A 2 8.51 2.23 30.43
N ALA A 3 9.05 2.06 29.21
CA ALA A 3 9.75 3.14 28.50
C ALA A 3 8.80 4.25 28.00
N ALA A 4 7.65 3.88 27.44
CA ALA A 4 6.64 4.84 26.97
C ALA A 4 6.04 5.66 28.12
N LYS A 5 5.78 5.01 29.27
CA LYS A 5 5.28 5.71 30.47
C LYS A 5 6.30 6.72 31.01
N LYS A 6 7.58 6.35 31.07
CA LYS A 6 8.67 7.23 31.51
C LYS A 6 8.90 8.41 30.57
N PHE A 7 8.63 8.25 29.27
CA PHE A 7 8.68 9.34 28.28
C PHE A 7 7.52 10.33 28.49
N VAL A 8 6.30 9.84 28.71
CA VAL A 8 5.12 10.67 29.03
C VAL A 8 5.25 11.38 30.38
N ASP A 9 5.82 10.71 31.40
CA ASP A 9 6.06 11.28 32.73
C ASP A 9 7.16 12.36 32.72
N ASN A 10 8.14 12.28 31.80
CA ASN A 10 9.16 13.32 31.62
C ASN A 10 8.62 14.55 30.87
N LEU A 11 7.76 14.35 29.86
CA LEU A 11 7.08 15.45 29.12
C LEU A 11 6.16 16.29 30.02
N SER A 12 5.73 15.76 31.17
CA SER A 12 4.88 16.49 32.12
C SER A 12 5.67 17.36 33.11
N GLN A 13 7.01 17.27 33.13
CA GLN A 13 7.88 18.09 34.00
C GLN A 13 8.63 19.21 33.25
N GLU A 14 8.77 19.11 31.92
CA GLU A 14 9.20 20.23 31.08
C GLU A 14 7.95 20.97 30.59
N ASN A 15 7.88 22.29 30.78
CA ASN A 15 6.83 23.11 30.15
C ASN A 15 7.05 23.02 28.63
N LEU A 16 6.38 22.08 27.95
CA LEU A 16 6.37 22.05 26.48
C LEU A 16 5.97 23.43 25.99
N SER A 17 6.80 24.02 25.14
CA SER A 17 6.44 25.27 24.50
C SER A 17 5.14 25.06 23.70
N GLN A 18 4.36 26.13 23.49
CA GLN A 18 3.16 26.02 22.66
C GLN A 18 3.47 25.48 21.26
N GLU A 19 4.69 25.73 20.76
CA GLU A 19 5.20 25.23 19.49
C GLU A 19 5.38 23.70 19.51
N ASP A 20 5.99 23.16 20.57
CA ASP A 20 6.19 21.70 20.72
C ASP A 20 4.86 20.94 20.80
N LEU A 21 3.89 21.49 21.54
CA LEU A 21 2.55 20.89 21.65
C LEU A 21 1.81 20.92 20.31
N SER A 22 1.89 22.03 19.58
CA SER A 22 1.28 22.13 18.26
C SER A 22 1.92 21.16 17.26
N MET A 23 3.24 20.99 17.30
CA MET A 23 3.94 20.04 16.44
C MET A 23 3.51 18.60 16.75
N LEU A 24 3.41 18.23 18.03
CA LEU A 24 2.98 16.90 18.44
C LEU A 24 1.53 16.60 18.02
N LEU A 25 0.63 17.59 18.14
CA LEU A 25 -0.75 17.47 17.69
C LEU A 25 -0.82 17.29 16.16
N ASN A 26 -0.04 18.06 15.40
CA ASN A 26 0.01 17.94 13.94
C ASN A 26 0.54 16.57 13.49
N ILE A 27 1.61 16.07 14.14
CA ILE A 27 2.14 14.72 13.87
C ILE A 27 1.07 13.68 14.20
N SER A 28 0.43 13.79 15.36
CA SER A 28 -0.61 12.84 15.79
C SER A 28 -1.81 12.82 14.85
N GLN A 29 -2.27 13.99 14.39
CA GLN A 29 -3.35 14.11 13.40
C GLN A 29 -2.96 13.49 12.06
N THR A 30 -1.73 13.77 11.59
CA THR A 30 -1.21 13.22 10.33
C THR A 30 -1.13 11.70 10.39
N LEU A 31 -0.59 11.15 11.50
CA LEU A 31 -0.50 9.70 11.72
C LEU A 31 -1.88 9.04 11.77
N ASN A 32 -2.83 9.61 12.53
CA ASN A 32 -4.20 9.09 12.58
C ASN A 32 -4.87 9.10 11.20
N SER A 33 -4.73 10.21 10.46
CA SER A 33 -5.31 10.30 9.09
C SER A 33 -4.70 9.27 8.13
N THR A 34 -3.43 8.92 8.31
CA THR A 34 -2.76 7.88 7.50
C THR A 34 -3.28 6.49 7.85
N LEU A 35 -3.46 6.21 9.15
CA LEU A 35 -4.05 4.96 9.63
C LEU A 35 -5.50 4.80 9.14
N ASP A 36 -6.28 5.87 9.18
CA ASP A 36 -7.66 5.88 8.67
C ASP A 36 -7.68 5.60 7.15
N PHE A 37 -6.73 6.14 6.39
CA PHE A 37 -6.64 5.90 4.95
C PHE A 37 -6.33 4.44 4.62
N GLU A 38 -5.35 3.82 5.30
CA GLU A 38 -5.03 2.40 5.11
C GLU A 38 -6.23 1.50 5.43
N GLU A 39 -6.92 1.77 6.53
CA GLU A 39 -8.12 1.04 6.96
C GLU A 39 -9.26 1.15 5.93
N ILE A 40 -9.52 2.36 5.42
CA ILE A 40 -10.53 2.58 4.38
C ILE A 40 -10.19 1.77 3.10
N LEU A 41 -8.93 1.81 2.67
CA LEU A 41 -8.49 1.04 1.49
C LEU A 41 -8.61 -0.46 1.73
N HIS A 42 -8.28 -0.93 2.93
CA HIS A 42 -8.39 -2.34 3.29
C HIS A 42 -9.85 -2.82 3.23
N GLN A 43 -10.78 -2.11 3.88
CA GLN A 43 -12.21 -2.43 3.84
C GLN A 43 -12.78 -2.39 2.42
N ALA A 44 -12.31 -1.46 1.58
CA ALA A 44 -12.69 -1.41 0.18
C ALA A 44 -12.19 -2.64 -0.60
N LEU A 45 -10.95 -3.07 -0.37
CA LEU A 45 -10.39 -4.27 -0.98
C LEU A 45 -11.11 -5.55 -0.54
N GLU A 46 -11.44 -5.71 0.74
CA GLU A 46 -12.18 -6.88 1.23
C GLU A 46 -13.51 -7.04 0.49
N ARG A 47 -14.30 -5.96 0.40
CA ARG A 47 -15.57 -5.96 -0.34
C ARG A 47 -15.36 -6.23 -1.84
N PHE A 48 -14.31 -5.68 -2.43
CA PHE A 48 -14.00 -5.92 -3.84
C PHE A 48 -13.71 -7.39 -4.10
N VAL A 49 -12.85 -8.00 -3.26
CA VAL A 49 -12.47 -9.41 -3.35
C VAL A 49 -13.66 -10.34 -3.24
N GLU A 50 -14.60 -10.05 -2.33
CA GLU A 50 -15.85 -10.81 -2.20
C GLU A 50 -16.68 -10.78 -3.49
N VAL A 51 -16.81 -9.60 -4.12
CA VAL A 51 -17.62 -9.41 -5.34
C VAL A 51 -17.00 -10.11 -6.56
N VAL A 52 -15.68 -10.05 -6.71
CA VAL A 52 -14.98 -10.65 -7.86
C VAL A 52 -14.53 -12.09 -7.62
N HIS A 53 -14.74 -12.61 -6.40
CA HIS A 53 -14.29 -13.92 -5.96
C HIS A 53 -12.78 -14.14 -6.19
N ALA A 54 -11.96 -13.15 -5.82
CA ALA A 54 -10.51 -13.25 -5.91
C ALA A 54 -9.90 -13.94 -4.67
N GLU A 55 -8.71 -14.50 -4.81
CA GLU A 55 -7.96 -15.10 -3.70
C GLU A 55 -7.15 -14.04 -2.92
N ALA A 56 -6.68 -13.01 -3.63
CA ALA A 56 -5.86 -11.94 -3.10
C ALA A 56 -6.07 -10.67 -3.93
N SER A 57 -5.83 -9.51 -3.32
CA SER A 57 -5.86 -8.22 -4.01
C SER A 57 -4.84 -7.27 -3.42
N SER A 58 -4.47 -6.24 -4.19
CA SER A 58 -3.59 -5.18 -3.71
C SER A 58 -3.90 -3.85 -4.39
N ILE A 59 -3.73 -2.75 -3.64
CA ILE A 59 -3.73 -1.39 -4.17
C ILE A 59 -2.29 -0.90 -4.21
N TRP A 60 -1.85 -0.53 -5.41
CA TRP A 60 -0.51 0.01 -5.66
C TRP A 60 -0.61 1.52 -5.88
N LEU A 61 0.26 2.27 -5.20
CA LEU A 61 0.38 3.72 -5.34
C LEU A 61 1.74 4.08 -5.94
N ILE A 62 1.78 5.26 -6.57
CA ILE A 62 2.98 5.81 -7.18
C ILE A 62 3.69 6.66 -6.13
N ASP A 63 4.96 6.36 -5.91
CA ASP A 63 5.90 7.21 -5.19
C ASP A 63 6.65 8.07 -6.23
N GLU A 64 6.18 9.31 -6.42
CA GLU A 64 6.74 10.20 -7.44
C GLU A 64 8.19 10.63 -7.14
N LEU A 65 8.58 10.62 -5.85
CA LEU A 65 9.92 11.04 -5.43
C LEU A 65 10.97 10.01 -5.86
N PHE A 66 10.67 8.72 -5.64
CA PHE A 66 11.59 7.63 -5.95
C PHE A 66 11.33 6.98 -7.32
N GLN A 67 10.26 7.36 -8.02
CA GLN A 67 9.83 6.73 -9.27
C GLN A 67 9.58 5.21 -9.09
N GLU A 68 8.92 4.88 -7.99
CA GLU A 68 8.60 3.50 -7.59
C GLU A 68 7.10 3.32 -7.36
N LEU A 69 6.68 2.07 -7.38
CA LEU A 69 5.36 1.60 -6.99
C LEU A 69 5.48 0.89 -5.64
N TYR A 70 4.55 1.17 -4.75
CA TYR A 70 4.44 0.50 -3.45
C TYR A 70 3.01 0.09 -3.16
N VAL A 71 2.83 -0.91 -2.30
CA VAL A 71 1.52 -1.41 -1.93
C VAL A 71 0.99 -0.65 -0.72
N ALA A 72 -0.14 0.02 -0.90
CA ALA A 72 -0.81 0.75 0.18
C ALA A 72 -1.77 -0.14 0.98
N SER A 73 -2.38 -1.14 0.34
CA SER A 73 -3.22 -2.12 1.04
C SER A 73 -3.23 -3.47 0.35
N ALA A 74 -3.18 -4.51 1.18
CA ALA A 74 -3.06 -5.96 0.99
C ALA A 74 -4.32 -6.75 1.33
N THR A 75 -4.73 -7.78 0.56
CA THR A 75 -5.53 -8.91 1.07
C THR A 75 -5.00 -10.26 0.57
N GLY A 76 -5.35 -11.35 1.25
CA GLY A 76 -4.90 -12.72 0.94
C GLY A 76 -3.69 -13.16 1.78
N GLU A 77 -3.25 -14.42 1.61
CA GLU A 77 -2.23 -15.05 2.46
C GLU A 77 -0.91 -14.25 2.52
N LYS A 78 -0.53 -13.60 1.42
CA LYS A 78 0.73 -12.85 1.30
C LYS A 78 0.57 -11.34 1.47
N SER A 79 -0.52 -10.86 2.09
CA SER A 79 -0.80 -9.43 2.25
C SER A 79 0.36 -8.67 2.93
N GLU A 80 0.94 -9.26 3.99
CA GLU A 80 2.02 -8.62 4.75
C GLU A 80 3.36 -8.64 4.01
N ASP A 81 3.59 -9.63 3.15
CA ASP A 81 4.82 -9.73 2.38
C ASP A 81 4.79 -8.81 1.16
N ILE A 82 3.66 -8.76 0.45
CA ILE A 82 3.50 -7.87 -0.71
C ILE A 82 3.51 -6.39 -0.32
N LYS A 83 3.10 -6.04 0.91
CA LYS A 83 3.24 -4.68 1.46
C LYS A 83 4.69 -4.19 1.57
N LYS A 84 5.66 -5.10 1.63
CA LYS A 84 7.10 -4.76 1.74
C LYS A 84 7.76 -4.53 0.38
N VAL A 85 7.09 -4.91 -0.70
CA VAL A 85 7.63 -4.84 -2.06
C VAL A 85 7.66 -3.40 -2.55
N ARG A 86 8.79 -3.04 -3.18
CA ARG A 86 8.97 -1.82 -3.96
C ARG A 86 9.33 -2.21 -5.38
N MET A 87 8.67 -1.62 -6.36
CA MET A 87 8.86 -1.98 -7.77
C MET A 87 9.06 -0.71 -8.61
N GLU A 88 10.09 -0.68 -9.45
CA GLU A 88 10.31 0.44 -10.37
C GLU A 88 9.10 0.69 -11.28
N MET A 89 8.85 1.96 -11.59
CA MET A 89 7.80 2.35 -12.53
C MET A 89 7.94 1.65 -13.89
N GLY A 90 6.81 1.22 -14.46
CA GLY A 90 6.76 0.55 -15.75
C GLY A 90 7.05 -0.97 -15.72
N LYS A 91 7.56 -1.51 -14.61
CA LYS A 91 7.71 -2.96 -14.42
C LYS A 91 6.41 -3.63 -13.99
N GLY A 92 6.33 -4.96 -14.14
CA GLY A 92 5.16 -5.70 -13.72
C GLY A 92 3.92 -5.51 -14.60
N ILE A 93 2.85 -6.24 -14.28
CA ILE A 93 1.51 -6.00 -14.85
C ILE A 93 1.00 -4.61 -14.43
N VAL A 94 1.25 -4.21 -13.18
CA VAL A 94 0.81 -2.91 -12.62
C VAL A 94 1.43 -1.74 -13.38
N GLY A 95 2.75 -1.73 -13.60
CA GLY A 95 3.41 -0.66 -14.34
C GLY A 95 2.95 -0.55 -15.79
N GLN A 96 2.65 -1.68 -16.44
CA GLN A 96 2.04 -1.68 -17.78
C GLN A 96 0.64 -1.05 -17.79
N VAL A 97 -0.20 -1.37 -16.79
CA VAL A 97 -1.56 -0.82 -16.68
C VAL A 97 -1.55 0.68 -16.45
N ILE A 98 -0.66 1.16 -15.58
CA ILE A 98 -0.46 2.60 -15.32
C ILE A 98 -0.02 3.30 -16.61
N SER A 99 1.00 2.76 -17.30
CA SER A 99 1.54 3.34 -18.53
C SER A 99 0.51 3.41 -19.66
N LYS A 100 -0.30 2.36 -19.81
CA LYS A 100 -1.33 2.27 -20.86
C LYS A 100 -2.61 3.01 -20.49
N LYS A 101 -2.80 3.40 -19.22
CA LYS A 101 -4.03 3.99 -18.67
C LYS A 101 -5.28 3.19 -19.03
N ARG A 102 -5.18 1.86 -19.08
CA ARG A 102 -6.26 0.95 -19.46
C ARG A 102 -6.26 -0.29 -18.58
N PRO A 103 -7.44 -0.82 -18.20
CA PRO A 103 -7.53 -2.05 -17.46
C PRO A 103 -7.03 -3.23 -18.30
N VAL A 104 -6.51 -4.26 -17.63
CA VAL A 104 -6.03 -5.49 -18.25
C VAL A 104 -6.56 -6.69 -17.47
N ILE A 105 -7.00 -7.71 -18.20
CA ILE A 105 -7.27 -9.06 -17.68
C ILE A 105 -6.22 -9.98 -18.27
N VAL A 106 -5.46 -10.66 -17.39
CA VAL A 106 -4.46 -11.65 -17.75
C VAL A 106 -4.98 -13.02 -17.33
N PRO A 107 -5.39 -13.91 -18.26
CA PRO A 107 -5.91 -15.23 -17.92
C PRO A 107 -4.86 -16.20 -17.35
N ASP A 108 -3.58 -15.96 -17.65
CA ASP A 108 -2.47 -16.76 -17.12
C ASP A 108 -1.21 -15.90 -16.96
N ALA A 109 -0.98 -15.36 -15.76
CA ALA A 109 0.17 -14.49 -15.48
C ALA A 109 1.50 -15.25 -15.38
N ARG A 110 1.51 -16.58 -15.50
CA ARG A 110 2.76 -17.34 -15.65
C ARG A 110 3.31 -17.28 -17.07
N LYS A 111 2.46 -16.91 -18.04
CA LYS A 111 2.79 -16.80 -19.47
C LYS A 111 3.20 -15.39 -19.90
N VAL A 112 3.09 -14.39 -19.02
CA VAL A 112 3.64 -13.07 -19.32
C VAL A 112 5.16 -13.08 -19.21
N SER A 113 5.80 -12.10 -19.86
CA SER A 113 7.25 -11.94 -19.85
C SER A 113 7.83 -11.96 -18.43
N GLU A 114 9.07 -12.39 -18.28
CA GLU A 114 9.75 -12.50 -16.99
C GLU A 114 9.74 -11.18 -16.19
N HIS A 115 9.95 -10.04 -16.86
CA HIS A 115 9.82 -8.67 -16.30
C HIS A 115 8.44 -8.34 -15.69
N ALA A 116 7.42 -9.15 -15.96
CA ALA A 116 6.09 -9.01 -15.41
C ALA A 116 5.83 -9.93 -14.20
N ARG A 117 6.78 -10.82 -13.87
CA ARG A 117 6.70 -11.82 -12.80
C ARG A 117 7.57 -11.47 -11.58
N ASP A 118 8.34 -10.38 -11.62
CA ASP A 118 9.25 -9.94 -10.54
C ASP A 118 8.60 -10.00 -9.15
N VAL A 119 7.40 -9.41 -9.00
CA VAL A 119 6.65 -9.40 -7.73
C VAL A 119 6.28 -10.81 -7.28
N ALA A 120 5.83 -11.67 -8.20
CA ALA A 120 5.39 -13.03 -7.87
C ALA A 120 6.53 -13.88 -7.30
N GLN A 121 7.76 -13.65 -7.78
CA GLN A 121 8.96 -14.31 -7.28
C GLN A 121 9.34 -13.80 -5.88
N GLU A 122 9.30 -12.49 -5.67
CA GLU A 122 9.68 -11.85 -4.40
C GLU A 122 8.79 -12.31 -3.23
N VAL A 123 7.47 -12.41 -3.45
CA VAL A 123 6.52 -12.82 -2.40
C VAL A 123 6.15 -14.30 -2.42
N SER A 124 6.76 -15.09 -3.31
CA SER A 124 6.45 -16.51 -3.51
C SER A 124 4.94 -16.77 -3.70
N PHE A 125 4.28 -15.90 -4.47
CA PHE A 125 2.85 -15.98 -4.78
C PHE A 125 2.64 -15.88 -6.29
N GLU A 126 2.25 -16.99 -6.91
CA GLU A 126 1.97 -17.05 -8.34
C GLU A 126 0.48 -16.89 -8.63
N ALA A 127 0.04 -15.65 -8.81
CA ALA A 127 -1.30 -15.39 -9.32
C ALA A 127 -1.49 -16.04 -10.70
N ARG A 128 -2.51 -16.89 -10.85
CA ARG A 128 -2.83 -17.48 -12.17
C ARG A 128 -3.55 -16.46 -13.04
N THR A 129 -4.65 -15.90 -12.56
CA THR A 129 -5.44 -14.89 -13.26
C THR A 129 -5.29 -13.55 -12.58
N VAL A 130 -5.14 -12.47 -13.35
CA VAL A 130 -4.99 -11.11 -12.81
C VAL A 130 -5.95 -10.16 -13.50
N LEU A 131 -6.75 -9.44 -12.72
CA LEU A 131 -7.47 -8.24 -13.15
C LEU A 131 -6.75 -7.04 -12.53
N CYS A 132 -6.31 -6.10 -13.37
CA CYS A 132 -5.65 -4.89 -12.92
C CYS A 132 -6.27 -3.67 -13.60
N VAL A 133 -6.67 -2.68 -12.80
CA VAL A 133 -7.40 -1.49 -13.23
C VAL A 133 -6.62 -0.26 -12.78
N PRO A 134 -6.37 0.73 -13.66
CA PRO A 134 -5.73 1.96 -13.25
C PRO A 134 -6.73 2.84 -12.49
N MET A 135 -6.33 3.35 -11.34
CA MET A 135 -7.09 4.33 -10.58
C MET A 135 -6.48 5.71 -10.78
N PHE A 136 -7.32 6.68 -11.14
CA PHE A 136 -6.95 8.09 -11.23
C PHE A 136 -7.83 8.85 -10.26
N TYR A 137 -7.22 9.69 -9.43
CA TYR A 137 -7.98 10.70 -8.71
C TYR A 137 -8.08 11.94 -9.61
N LYS A 138 -9.24 12.59 -9.60
CA LYS A 138 -9.38 13.94 -10.16
C LYS A 138 -9.27 14.91 -9.00
N ASP A 139 -8.48 15.96 -9.20
CA ASP A 139 -8.59 17.19 -8.42
C ASP A 139 -9.99 17.81 -8.56
#